data_AF-A0A2Z6A144-F1
#
_entry.id   AF-A0A2Z6A144-F1
#
_cell.length_a   1.000
_cell.length_b   1.000
_cell.length_c   1.000
_cell.angle_alpha   90.00
_cell.angle_beta   90.00
_cell.angle_gamma   90.00
#
_symmetry.space_group_name_H-M   'P 1'
#
loop_
_entity.id
_entity.type
_entity.pdbx_description
1 polymer ?
#
loop_
_entity_poly.entity_id
_entity_poly.type
_entity_poly.pdbx_seq_one_letter_code
_entity_poly.pdbx_strand_id
1 'polypeptide(L)'
;MILLVDYTDLDNLKTTQINSAKFLHDGGWDASKRYFMVAANASNKVAAVDTQTGKLAALVDTKKIPHPGRGANFVHPTYGPVWATGHLGDAVISLISTPSEEAKNAKYKEHNWKVVQELPMLGAGNL
;
A
#
# COMPACT_ATOMS: atom_id res chain seq x y z
N MET A 1 1.51 8.24 12.40
CA MET A 1 2.00 7.08 13.17
C MET A 1 1.02 5.95 12.98
N ILE A 2 1.49 4.72 12.91
CA ILE A 2 0.68 3.50 12.85
C ILE A 2 0.90 2.75 14.15
N LEU A 3 -0.18 2.23 14.75
CA LEU A 3 -0.10 1.30 15.88
C LEU A 3 -0.45 -0.10 15.36
N LEU A 4 0.54 -0.99 15.35
CA LEU A 4 0.29 -2.42 15.13
C LEU A 4 0.03 -3.06 16.49
N VAL A 5 -1.17 -3.62 16.66
CA VAL A 5 -1.61 -4.25 17.90
C VAL A 5 -1.70 -5.76 17.68
N ASP A 6 -0.99 -6.51 18.52
CA ASP A 6 -1.02 -7.96 18.55
C ASP A 6 -2.07 -8.43 19.57
N TYR A 7 -3.12 -9.08 19.06
CA TYR A 7 -4.25 -9.59 19.84
C TYR A 7 -4.13 -11.09 20.18
N THR A 8 -2.97 -11.71 19.96
CA THR A 8 -2.77 -13.14 20.28
C THR A 8 -2.87 -13.44 21.78
N ASP A 9 -2.55 -12.46 22.62
CA ASP A 9 -2.70 -12.50 24.08
C ASP A 9 -3.39 -11.21 24.54
N LEU A 10 -4.67 -11.34 24.92
CA LEU A 10 -5.48 -10.20 25.35
C LEU A 10 -5.12 -9.71 26.76
N ASP A 11 -4.51 -10.55 27.58
CA ASP A 11 -4.06 -10.19 28.93
C ASP A 11 -2.74 -9.42 28.88
N ASN A 12 -1.90 -9.71 27.87
CA ASN A 12 -0.60 -9.07 27.66
C ASN A 12 -0.45 -8.45 26.26
N LEU A 13 -1.38 -7.53 25.91
CA LEU A 13 -1.38 -6.85 24.61
C LEU A 13 -0.03 -6.22 24.27
N LYS A 14 0.51 -6.59 23.10
CA LYS A 14 1.72 -5.98 22.55
C LYS A 14 1.35 -4.95 21.51
N THR A 15 1.94 -3.76 21.61
CA THR A 15 1.77 -2.69 20.63
C THR A 15 3.13 -2.27 20.07
N THR A 16 3.21 -2.11 18.76
CA THR A 16 4.38 -1.58 18.06
C THR A 16 4.00 -0.26 17.42
N GLN A 17 4.72 0.80 17.78
CA GLN A 17 4.55 2.11 17.17
C GLN A 17 5.47 2.25 15.96
N ILE A 18 4.89 2.53 14.80
CA ILE A 18 5.59 2.65 13.54
C ILE A 18 5.47 4.09 13.03
N ASN A 19 6.60 4.74 12.84
CA ASN A 19 6.64 6.07 12.22
C ASN A 19 6.24 5.97 10.74
N SER A 20 5.39 6.90 10.30
CA SER A 20 4.77 6.94 8.97
C SER A 20 4.61 8.39 8.52
N ALA A 21 3.84 8.62 7.45
CA ALA A 21 3.36 9.96 7.11
C ALA A 21 2.16 10.39 7.98
N LYS A 22 1.85 11.71 7.94
CA LYS A 22 0.66 12.32 8.56
C LYS A 22 -0.58 12.06 7.69
N PHE A 23 -1.77 12.18 8.28
CA PHE A 23 -3.06 12.04 7.59
C PHE A 23 -3.32 10.65 7.03
N LEU A 24 -3.05 9.62 7.84
CA LEU A 24 -3.48 8.26 7.53
C LEU A 24 -5.00 8.20 7.46
N HIS A 25 -5.52 7.42 6.53
CA HIS A 25 -6.95 7.35 6.25
C HIS A 25 -7.42 5.90 6.11
N ASP A 26 -7.41 5.37 4.88
CA ASP A 26 -7.89 4.06 4.49
C ASP A 26 -6.78 3.22 3.84
N GLY A 27 -7.02 1.93 3.69
CA GLY A 27 -6.02 0.99 3.21
C GLY A 27 -6.50 -0.45 3.19
N GLY A 28 -5.66 -1.31 2.63
CA GLY A 28 -5.93 -2.74 2.58
C GLY A 28 -4.68 -3.57 2.40
N TRP A 29 -4.87 -4.88 2.46
CA TRP A 29 -3.79 -5.83 2.31
C TRP A 29 -3.33 -5.94 0.86
N ASP A 30 -2.02 -6.13 0.69
CA ASP A 30 -1.47 -6.69 -0.54
C ASP A 30 -2.00 -8.11 -0.80
N ALA A 31 -1.69 -8.66 -1.97
CA ALA A 31 -2.13 -10.01 -2.36
C ALA A 31 -1.66 -11.10 -1.39
N SER A 32 -0.46 -10.97 -0.81
CA SER A 32 0.12 -11.96 0.11
C SER A 32 -0.43 -11.89 1.54
N LYS A 33 -1.20 -10.84 1.89
CA LYS A 33 -1.68 -10.57 3.26
C LYS A 33 -0.56 -10.37 4.27
N ARG A 34 0.64 -9.96 3.81
CA ARG A 34 1.77 -9.62 4.69
C ARG A 34 1.93 -8.11 4.85
N TYR A 35 1.62 -7.36 3.80
CA TYR A 35 1.82 -5.92 3.80
C TYR A 35 0.47 -5.20 3.85
N PHE A 36 0.31 -4.34 4.85
CA PHE A 36 -0.83 -3.43 4.90
C PHE A 36 -0.48 -2.12 4.20
N MET A 37 -1.18 -1.84 3.10
CA MET A 37 -1.03 -0.65 2.26
C MET A 37 -2.03 0.40 2.74
N VAL A 38 -1.56 1.50 3.31
CA VAL A 38 -2.41 2.56 3.88
C VAL A 38 -2.10 3.92 3.30
N ALA A 39 -3.14 4.62 2.83
CA ALA A 39 -3.04 5.97 2.30
C ALA A 39 -2.79 6.98 3.43
N ALA A 40 -1.78 7.82 3.23
CA ALA A 40 -1.56 9.06 3.93
C ALA A 40 -2.03 10.20 3.01
N ASN A 41 -3.35 10.36 2.88
CA ASN A 41 -3.99 11.00 1.73
C ASN A 41 -3.54 12.45 1.50
N ALA A 42 -3.62 13.32 2.51
CA ALA A 42 -3.20 14.72 2.42
C ALA A 42 -1.67 14.88 2.36
N SER A 43 -0.91 13.78 2.53
CA SER A 43 0.54 13.73 2.29
C SER A 43 0.90 13.21 0.89
N ASN A 44 -0.07 12.81 0.06
CA ASN A 44 0.11 12.20 -1.27
C ASN A 44 1.05 10.98 -1.25
N LYS A 45 0.87 10.13 -0.23
CA LYS A 45 1.72 8.95 -0.01
C LYS A 45 0.90 7.73 0.35
N VAL A 46 1.44 6.55 0.09
CA VAL A 46 0.98 5.26 0.62
C VAL A 46 2.08 4.66 1.47
N ALA A 47 1.79 4.38 2.74
CA ALA A 47 2.69 3.65 3.62
C ALA A 47 2.43 2.14 3.51
N ALA A 48 3.48 1.37 3.31
CA ALA A 48 3.43 -0.09 3.35
C ALA A 48 4.01 -0.58 4.68
N VAL A 49 3.22 -1.31 5.47
CA VAL A 49 3.65 -1.87 6.75
C VAL A 49 3.83 -3.38 6.60
N ASP A 50 5.01 -3.90 6.90
CA ASP A 50 5.25 -5.33 7.03
C ASP A 50 4.72 -5.79 8.39
N THR A 51 3.57 -6.47 8.40
CA THR A 51 2.93 -6.88 9.64
C THR A 51 3.57 -8.12 10.25
N GLN A 52 4.43 -8.82 9.51
CA GLN A 52 5.20 -9.93 10.05
C GLN A 52 6.39 -9.44 10.87
N THR A 53 7.05 -8.36 10.44
CA THR A 53 8.22 -7.78 11.14
C THR A 53 7.89 -6.57 12.01
N GLY A 54 6.68 -6.02 11.90
CA GLY A 54 6.25 -4.84 12.65
C GLY A 54 6.97 -3.57 12.23
N LYS A 55 7.36 -3.45 10.95
CA LYS A 55 8.17 -2.33 10.43
C LYS A 55 7.52 -1.65 9.24
N LEU A 56 7.84 -0.36 9.06
CA LEU A 56 7.55 0.33 7.81
C LEU A 56 8.42 -0.28 6.70
N ALA A 57 7.80 -0.91 5.72
CA ALA A 57 8.49 -1.49 4.57
C ALA A 57 8.84 -0.41 3.54
N ALA A 58 7.91 0.51 3.29
CA ALA A 58 8.12 1.61 2.37
C ALA A 58 7.16 2.78 2.62
N LEU A 59 7.53 3.94 2.10
CA LEU A 59 6.66 5.10 1.97
C LEU A 59 6.68 5.54 0.51
N VAL A 60 5.62 5.23 -0.22
CA VAL A 60 5.52 5.39 -1.67
C VAL A 60 4.85 6.72 -2.00
N ASP A 61 5.51 7.56 -2.79
CA ASP A 61 4.92 8.77 -3.34
C ASP A 61 3.88 8.44 -4.42
N THR A 62 2.74 9.14 -4.40
CA THR A 62 1.65 8.97 -5.36
C THR A 62 1.13 10.32 -5.85
N LYS A 63 0.14 10.31 -6.76
CA LYS A 63 -0.59 11.51 -7.14
C LYS A 63 -1.46 12.06 -6.01
N LYS A 64 -2.11 13.20 -6.25
CA LYS A 64 -2.82 13.94 -5.21
C LYS A 64 -3.93 13.12 -4.57
N ILE A 65 -3.96 13.11 -3.24
CA ILE A 65 -5.03 12.54 -2.39
C ILE A 65 -5.38 11.11 -2.80
N PRO A 66 -4.47 10.13 -2.62
CA PRO A 66 -4.81 8.73 -2.81
C PRO A 66 -5.94 8.33 -1.87
N HIS A 67 -6.95 7.64 -2.40
CA HIS A 67 -8.10 7.17 -1.64
C HIS A 67 -8.52 5.77 -2.13
N PRO A 68 -7.86 4.72 -1.64
CA PRO A 68 -8.00 3.36 -2.17
C PRO A 68 -9.26 2.59 -1.75
N GLY A 69 -9.94 2.99 -0.68
CA GLY A 69 -10.74 2.07 0.11
C GLY A 69 -9.84 0.95 0.66
N ARG A 70 -10.02 -0.28 0.17
CA ARG A 70 -9.09 -1.41 0.43
C ARG A 70 -8.04 -1.61 -0.66
N GLY A 71 -8.18 -0.87 -1.76
CA GLY A 71 -7.46 -1.05 -3.00
C GLY A 71 -7.84 -2.34 -3.74
N ALA A 72 -7.18 -2.57 -4.87
CA ALA A 72 -7.38 -3.75 -5.70
C ALA A 72 -6.04 -4.43 -5.97
N ASN A 73 -6.01 -5.76 -5.80
CA ASN A 73 -4.81 -6.57 -6.04
C ASN A 73 -4.96 -7.37 -7.33
N PHE A 74 -3.92 -7.40 -8.16
CA PHE A 74 -3.84 -8.28 -9.32
C PHE A 74 -2.39 -8.49 -9.76
N VAL A 75 -2.16 -9.38 -10.73
CA VAL A 75 -0.83 -9.60 -11.31
C VAL A 75 -0.75 -8.87 -12.64
N HIS A 76 0.08 -7.83 -12.69
CA HIS A 76 0.40 -7.11 -13.91
C HIS A 76 1.35 -7.95 -14.80
N PRO A 77 1.11 -8.05 -16.13
CA PRO A 77 1.92 -8.89 -17.01
C PRO A 77 3.40 -8.50 -17.05
N THR A 78 3.70 -7.20 -16.87
CA THR A 78 5.07 -6.66 -16.91
C THR A 78 5.70 -6.46 -15.53
N TYR A 79 4.88 -6.19 -14.50
CA TYR A 79 5.38 -5.71 -13.20
C TYR A 79 5.09 -6.68 -12.04
N GLY A 80 4.46 -7.82 -12.33
CA GLY A 80 4.10 -8.79 -11.32
C GLY A 80 2.98 -8.31 -10.41
N PRO A 81 2.93 -8.77 -9.14
CA PRO A 81 1.92 -8.37 -8.19
C PRO A 81 1.88 -6.85 -7.96
N VAL A 82 0.69 -6.27 -8.09
CA VAL A 82 0.43 -4.85 -7.84
C VAL A 82 -0.79 -4.67 -6.97
N TRP A 83 -0.78 -3.58 -6.21
CA TRP A 83 -1.92 -3.05 -5.48
C TRP A 83 -2.26 -1.66 -6.05
N ALA A 84 -3.55 -1.42 -6.35
CA ALA A 84 -4.02 -0.22 -7.02
C ALA A 84 -4.78 0.72 -6.07
N THR A 85 -4.60 2.03 -6.27
CA THR A 85 -5.36 3.09 -5.59
C THR A 85 -5.93 4.10 -6.60
N GLY A 86 -7.16 4.55 -6.33
CA GLY A 86 -7.72 5.75 -6.96
C GLY A 86 -7.28 7.04 -6.26
N HIS A 87 -7.70 8.18 -6.82
CA HIS A 87 -7.28 9.50 -6.38
C HIS A 87 -8.44 10.50 -6.36
N LEU A 88 -8.68 11.14 -5.21
CA LEU A 88 -9.66 12.24 -5.16
C LEU A 88 -9.12 13.54 -5.77
N GLY A 89 -7.80 13.72 -5.80
CA GLY A 89 -7.16 14.97 -6.22
C GLY A 89 -6.52 14.94 -7.62
N ASP A 90 -6.56 13.80 -8.31
CA ASP A 90 -5.97 13.61 -9.63
C ASP A 90 -6.75 12.57 -10.44
N ALA A 91 -6.73 12.66 -11.76
CA ALA A 91 -7.51 11.81 -12.66
C ALA A 91 -6.70 10.56 -13.06
N VAL A 92 -6.26 9.78 -12.08
CA VAL A 92 -5.45 8.56 -12.32
C VAL A 92 -5.82 7.41 -11.37
N ILE A 93 -5.47 6.20 -11.78
CA ILE A 93 -5.28 5.05 -10.89
C ILE A 93 -3.78 4.73 -10.86
N SER A 94 -3.17 4.78 -9.68
CA SER A 94 -1.78 4.40 -9.49
C SER A 94 -1.67 2.91 -9.16
N LEU A 95 -0.78 2.21 -9.88
CA LEU A 95 -0.43 0.81 -9.60
C LEU A 95 0.90 0.76 -8.85
N ILE A 96 0.89 0.23 -7.63
CA ILE A 96 2.08 0.08 -6.78
C ILE A 96 2.50 -1.39 -6.80
N SER A 97 3.74 -1.69 -7.18
CA SER A 97 4.27 -3.06 -7.11
C SER A 97 4.51 -3.48 -5.66
N THR A 98 4.05 -4.69 -5.32
CA THR A 98 4.14 -5.27 -3.98
C THR A 98 5.05 -6.51 -3.99
N PRO A 99 5.94 -6.69 -3.01
CA PRO A 99 6.78 -7.89 -2.95
C PRO A 99 5.97 -9.18 -2.88
N SER A 100 6.53 -10.24 -3.44
CA SER A 100 6.00 -11.59 -3.37
C SER A 100 7.14 -12.58 -3.16
N GLU A 101 6.93 -13.56 -2.28
CA GLU A 101 7.88 -14.64 -2.03
C GLU A 101 7.73 -15.81 -3.02
N GLU A 102 6.65 -15.84 -3.82
CA GLU A 102 6.48 -16.86 -4.86
C GLU A 102 7.61 -16.78 -5.91
N ALA A 103 8.27 -17.91 -6.17
CA ALA A 103 9.43 -17.99 -7.07
C ALA A 103 9.18 -17.42 -8.47
N LYS A 104 7.97 -17.62 -9.01
CA LYS A 104 7.56 -17.08 -10.33
C LYS A 104 7.57 -15.55 -10.41
N ASN A 105 7.47 -14.88 -9.26
CA ASN A 105 7.46 -13.42 -9.14
C ASN A 105 8.84 -12.83 -8.79
N ALA A 106 9.87 -13.67 -8.57
CA ALA A 106 11.19 -13.21 -8.16
C ALA A 106 11.84 -12.26 -9.18
N LYS A 107 11.48 -12.39 -10.46
CA LYS A 107 11.94 -11.54 -11.58
C LYS A 107 11.35 -10.12 -11.60
N TYR A 108 10.45 -9.78 -10.67
CA TYR A 108 9.82 -8.45 -10.59
C TYR A 108 10.30 -7.64 -9.38
N LYS A 109 11.25 -8.16 -8.60
CA LYS A 109 11.68 -7.58 -7.32
C LYS A 109 12.21 -6.14 -7.44
N GLU A 110 12.76 -5.78 -8.60
CA GLU A 110 13.26 -4.44 -8.90
C GLU A 110 12.17 -3.35 -8.90
N HIS A 111 10.90 -3.75 -9.03
CA HIS A 111 9.75 -2.85 -9.08
C HIS A 111 9.12 -2.57 -7.72
N ASN A 112 9.39 -3.40 -6.72
CA ASN A 112 8.76 -3.34 -5.41
C ASN A 112 8.79 -1.91 -4.83
N TRP A 113 7.65 -1.50 -4.27
CA TRP A 113 7.47 -0.21 -3.59
C TRP A 113 7.55 1.01 -4.49
N LYS A 114 7.34 0.83 -5.79
CA LYS A 114 7.26 1.92 -6.76
C LYS A 114 5.86 1.97 -7.35
N VAL A 115 5.38 3.18 -7.64
CA VAL A 115 4.32 3.34 -8.62
C VAL A 115 4.90 2.94 -9.97
N VAL A 116 4.46 1.79 -10.49
CA VAL A 116 4.97 1.22 -11.75
C VAL A 116 4.19 1.70 -12.96
N GLN A 117 2.96 2.15 -12.76
CA GLN A 117 2.11 2.66 -13.82
C GLN A 117 1.03 3.58 -13.26
N GLU A 118 0.72 4.62 -14.02
CA GLU A 118 -0.45 5.49 -13.83
C GLU A 118 -1.41 5.23 -14.98
N LEU A 119 -2.67 4.93 -14.65
CA LEU A 119 -3.74 4.76 -15.62
C LEU A 119 -4.58 6.04 -15.65
N PRO A 120 -4.55 6.84 -16.73
CA PRO A 120 -5.38 8.03 -16.84
C PRO A 120 -6.86 7.67 -16.76
N MET A 121 -7.61 8.49 -16.03
CA MET A 121 -9.06 8.43 -15.91
C MET A 121 -9.69 9.69 -16.51
N LEU A 122 -10.99 9.63 -16.82
CA LEU A 122 -11.72 10.79 -17.37
C LEU A 122 -11.82 11.95 -16.37
N GLY A 123 -11.64 11.69 -15.07
CA GLY A 123 -11.69 12.69 -14.02
C GLY A 123 -11.13 12.16 -12.71
N ALA A 124 -10.90 13.08 -11.78
CA ALA A 124 -10.56 12.78 -10.39
C ALA A 124 -11.81 12.36 -9.59
N GLY A 125 -11.62 11.96 -8.34
CA GLY A 125 -12.72 11.55 -7.47
C GLY A 125 -13.04 10.06 -7.56
N ASN A 126 -12.14 9.26 -8.13
CA ASN A 126 -12.29 7.82 -8.19
C ASN A 126 -11.98 7.19 -6.83
N LEU A 127 -12.96 6.39 -6.36
CA LEU A 127 -12.92 5.56 -5.16
C LEU A 127 -12.80 4.07 -5.55
#